data_AF-A0A7Y8M650-F1
#
_entry.id   AF-A0A7Y8M650-F1
#
_cell.length_a   1.000
_cell.length_b   1.000
_cell.length_c   1.000
_cell.angle_alpha   90.00
_cell.angle_beta   90.00
_cell.angle_gamma   90.00
#
_symmetry.space_group_name_H-M   'P 1'
#
loop_
_entity.id
_entity.type
_entity.pdbx_description
1 polymer ?
#
loop_
_entity_poly.entity_id
_entity_poly.type
_entity_poly.pdbx_seq_one_letter_code
_entity_poly.pdbx_strand_id
1 'polypeptide(L)'
;MVQETKQISAATLSRQVAVQTAVEAAPSIRTNRTGSSLTTVEASPSFSTRQFPAYAQLQDAKDAQQSAAVADRQRLATAETIRGLAREMRANLMAIVKNYPPFPLESQERQRYLELAVGLRKQMEALTVPPPDKGGPPSLSADGQALLSGLSPQASDADVAAAADALAGLEASLAGFGEEIRASWRSEPMGQDAARQLSAATAEQLAALSGGLGATARIRG
;
A
#
# COMPACT_ATOMS: atom_id res chain seq x y z
N MET A 1 -1.65 65.73 -24.32
CA MET A 1 -1.71 64.28 -24.56
C MET A 1 -1.69 63.60 -23.20
N VAL A 2 -2.74 62.84 -22.92
CA VAL A 2 -3.18 62.40 -21.59
C VAL A 2 -2.47 61.10 -21.22
N GLN A 3 -1.98 61.02 -19.99
CA GLN A 3 -1.45 59.81 -19.36
C GLN A 3 -2.63 58.95 -18.87
N GLU A 4 -2.74 57.71 -19.33
CA GLU A 4 -3.65 56.72 -18.74
C GLU A 4 -2.85 55.72 -17.88
N THR A 5 -2.90 55.95 -16.58
CA THR A 5 -2.57 54.98 -15.53
C THR A 5 -3.74 54.02 -15.37
N LYS A 6 -3.55 52.73 -15.70
CA LYS A 6 -4.52 51.68 -15.36
C LYS A 6 -4.07 50.94 -14.11
N GLN A 7 -4.50 51.48 -12.96
CA GLN A 7 -4.53 50.78 -11.68
C GLN A 7 -5.56 49.64 -11.74
N ILE A 8 -5.19 48.46 -11.27
CA ILE A 8 -6.15 47.47 -10.78
C ILE A 8 -5.68 47.06 -9.39
N SER A 9 -6.43 47.48 -8.39
CA SER A 9 -6.25 47.14 -6.98
C SER A 9 -7.15 45.95 -6.60
N ALA A 10 -6.58 45.10 -5.74
CA ALA A 10 -7.19 44.40 -4.62
C ALA A 10 -8.22 43.28 -4.85
N ALA A 11 -7.79 42.05 -4.53
CA ALA A 11 -8.44 41.18 -3.52
C ALA A 11 -7.40 40.12 -3.10
N THR A 12 -6.76 40.24 -1.94
CA THR A 12 -7.24 39.75 -0.63
C THR A 12 -7.48 38.24 -0.64
N LEU A 13 -6.51 37.47 -0.13
CA LEU A 13 -6.75 36.32 0.77
C LEU A 13 -5.42 35.73 1.24
N SER A 14 -4.82 36.40 2.22
CA SER A 14 -3.89 35.78 3.17
C SER A 14 -4.67 34.76 3.99
N ARG A 15 -4.47 33.47 3.73
CA ARG A 15 -4.94 32.40 4.62
C ARG A 15 -3.77 31.88 5.44
N GLN A 16 -3.40 32.67 6.45
CA GLN A 16 -2.73 32.16 7.64
C GLN A 16 -3.73 31.31 8.41
N VAL A 17 -3.43 30.02 8.59
CA VAL A 17 -4.02 29.23 9.67
C VAL A 17 -2.87 28.86 10.59
N ALA A 18 -2.69 29.70 11.60
CA ALA A 18 -2.04 29.29 12.83
C ALA A 18 -3.06 28.49 13.64
N VAL A 19 -2.70 27.27 14.03
CA VAL A 19 -3.27 26.62 15.22
C VAL A 19 -2.09 26.24 16.10
N GLN A 20 -1.78 27.13 17.05
CA GLN A 20 -1.12 26.78 18.29
C GLN A 20 -2.17 26.82 19.40
N THR A 21 -2.47 25.65 19.95
CA THR A 21 -2.99 25.41 21.30
C THR A 21 -2.27 24.12 21.74
N ALA A 22 -1.15 24.22 22.45
CA ALA A 22 -1.06 24.36 23.90
C ALA A 22 -1.58 23.13 24.66
N VAL A 23 -0.60 22.37 25.18
CA VAL A 23 -0.56 21.71 26.50
C VAL A 23 -1.71 20.76 26.86
N GLU A 24 -1.47 19.46 26.75
CA GLU A 24 -1.79 18.55 27.86
C GLU A 24 -0.87 17.33 27.86
N ALA A 25 -0.59 16.87 29.07
CA ALA A 25 0.50 16.00 29.45
C ALA A 25 0.39 14.57 28.92
N ALA A 26 1.56 13.94 28.80
CA ALA A 26 1.72 12.51 28.63
C ALA A 26 0.93 11.68 29.67
N PRO A 27 0.48 10.49 29.29
CA PRO A 27 0.57 9.34 30.18
C PRO A 27 1.77 8.48 29.75
N SER A 28 2.82 8.51 30.56
CA SER A 28 3.80 7.44 30.58
C SER A 28 3.07 6.13 30.88
N ILE A 29 3.10 5.17 29.97
CA ILE A 29 2.67 3.80 30.25
C ILE A 29 3.69 3.21 31.23
N ARG A 30 3.44 3.41 32.53
CA ARG A 30 4.07 2.67 33.62
C ARG A 30 3.49 1.27 33.61
N THR A 31 4.25 0.30 33.14
CA THR A 31 4.05 -1.11 33.50
C THR A 31 4.56 -1.35 34.93
N ASN A 32 3.89 -0.74 35.92
CA ASN A 32 4.00 -1.17 37.31
C ASN A 32 3.03 -2.34 37.51
N ARG A 33 3.51 -3.57 37.38
CA ARG A 33 2.81 -4.75 37.88
C ARG A 33 3.71 -5.58 38.79
N THR A 34 4.08 -4.96 39.90
CA THR A 34 4.53 -5.65 41.11
C THR A 34 3.76 -5.01 42.26
N GLY A 35 2.67 -5.67 42.64
CA GLY A 35 1.72 -5.22 43.65
C GLY A 35 0.85 -6.39 44.04
N SER A 36 1.43 -7.28 44.85
CA SER A 36 0.69 -8.25 45.64
C SER A 36 -0.28 -7.50 46.54
N SER A 37 -1.57 -7.66 46.31
CA SER A 37 -2.58 -7.44 47.33
C SER A 37 -3.49 -8.66 47.32
N LEU A 38 -3.28 -9.51 48.33
CA LEU A 38 -4.24 -10.54 48.74
C LEU A 38 -5.57 -9.85 49.04
N THR A 39 -6.56 -10.10 48.20
CA THR A 39 -7.97 -9.95 48.54
C THR A 39 -8.64 -11.28 48.22
N THR A 40 -8.86 -12.04 49.28
CA THR A 40 -9.77 -13.17 49.35
C THR A 40 -11.18 -12.67 49.06
N VAL A 41 -11.66 -12.85 47.83
CA VAL A 41 -13.07 -12.73 47.49
C VAL A 41 -13.44 -13.87 46.55
N GLU A 42 -14.16 -14.83 47.14
CA GLU A 42 -15.27 -15.57 46.55
C GLU A 42 -15.04 -16.18 45.16
N ALA A 43 -14.75 -17.48 45.17
CA ALA A 43 -14.69 -18.35 44.01
C ALA A 43 -16.05 -18.41 43.29
N SER A 44 -16.28 -17.47 42.38
CA SER A 44 -17.20 -17.68 41.26
C SER A 44 -16.63 -18.83 40.40
N PRO A 45 -17.45 -19.81 39.98
CA PRO A 45 -16.96 -20.88 39.13
C PRO A 45 -16.47 -20.26 37.83
N SER A 46 -15.15 -20.25 37.65
CA SER A 46 -14.50 -19.96 36.39
C SER A 46 -15.10 -20.91 35.36
N PHE A 47 -16.06 -20.43 34.56
CA PHE A 47 -16.41 -21.07 33.30
C PHE A 47 -15.16 -20.94 32.44
N SER A 48 -14.22 -21.86 32.62
CA SER A 48 -13.15 -22.13 31.66
C SER A 48 -13.86 -22.55 30.38
N THR A 49 -14.24 -21.58 29.57
CA THR A 49 -14.58 -21.79 28.16
C THR A 49 -13.44 -22.58 27.60
N ARG A 50 -13.68 -23.89 27.40
CA ARG A 50 -12.82 -24.77 26.64
C ARG A 50 -12.80 -24.17 25.24
N GLN A 51 -11.89 -23.23 25.01
CA GLN A 51 -11.62 -22.72 23.68
C GLN A 51 -11.17 -23.92 22.87
N PHE A 52 -12.04 -24.39 21.99
CA PHE A 52 -11.73 -25.52 21.13
C PHE A 52 -10.61 -25.07 20.18
N PRO A 53 -9.48 -25.79 20.10
CA PRO A 53 -8.33 -25.38 19.28
C PRO A 53 -8.68 -25.20 17.79
N ALA A 54 -9.71 -25.91 17.30
CA ALA A 54 -10.22 -25.75 15.94
C ALA A 54 -10.78 -24.34 15.67
N TYR A 55 -11.41 -23.70 16.66
CA TYR A 55 -11.96 -22.35 16.49
C TYR A 55 -10.86 -21.29 16.42
N ALA A 56 -9.79 -21.45 17.21
CA ALA A 56 -8.64 -20.56 17.15
C ALA A 56 -7.98 -20.59 15.76
N GLN A 57 -7.78 -21.78 15.20
CA GLN A 57 -7.24 -21.94 13.83
C GLN A 57 -8.12 -21.29 12.76
N LEU A 58 -9.45 -21.41 12.88
CA LEU A 58 -10.39 -20.75 11.97
C LEU A 58 -10.27 -19.22 12.04
N GLN A 59 -10.16 -18.69 13.25
CA GLN A 59 -10.03 -17.26 13.48
C GLN A 59 -8.71 -16.75 12.91
N ASP A 60 -7.60 -17.44 13.15
CA ASP A 60 -6.28 -17.11 12.60
C ASP A 60 -6.30 -17.13 11.07
N ALA A 61 -6.93 -18.13 10.45
CA ALA A 61 -7.06 -18.21 9.00
C ALA A 61 -7.89 -17.05 8.42
N LYS A 62 -8.98 -16.67 9.09
CA LYS A 62 -9.81 -15.53 8.69
C LYS A 62 -9.04 -14.21 8.81
N ASP A 63 -8.32 -14.01 9.90
CA ASP A 63 -7.55 -12.80 10.14
C ASP A 63 -6.39 -12.69 9.13
N ALA A 64 -5.73 -13.81 8.80
CA ALA A 64 -4.75 -13.88 7.72
C ALA A 64 -5.36 -13.47 6.36
N GLN A 65 -6.53 -14.00 6.01
CA GLN A 65 -7.23 -13.64 4.76
C GLN A 65 -7.60 -12.15 4.70
N GLN A 66 -8.14 -11.62 5.79
CA GLN A 66 -8.49 -10.20 5.86
C GLN A 66 -7.25 -9.31 5.71
N SER A 67 -6.15 -9.69 6.38
CA SER A 67 -4.89 -8.95 6.26
C SER A 67 -4.33 -8.98 4.83
N ALA A 68 -4.40 -10.12 4.14
CA ALA A 68 -3.96 -10.26 2.75
C ALA A 68 -4.81 -9.41 1.79
N ALA A 69 -6.15 -9.44 1.95
CA ALA A 69 -7.05 -8.63 1.13
C ALA A 69 -6.83 -7.12 1.34
N VAL A 70 -6.54 -6.69 2.57
CA VAL A 70 -6.18 -5.29 2.86
C VAL A 70 -4.85 -4.92 2.20
N ALA A 71 -3.84 -5.78 2.30
CA ALA A 71 -2.54 -5.57 1.66
C ALA A 71 -2.66 -5.43 0.13
N ASP A 72 -3.45 -6.29 -0.52
CA ASP A 72 -3.66 -6.22 -1.97
C ASP A 72 -4.39 -4.96 -2.41
N ARG A 73 -5.40 -4.52 -1.65
CA ARG A 73 -6.07 -3.22 -1.92
C ARG A 73 -5.10 -2.06 -1.81
N GLN A 74 -4.21 -2.08 -0.81
CA GLN A 74 -3.19 -1.06 -0.65
C GLN A 74 -2.20 -1.09 -1.82
N ARG A 75 -1.76 -2.28 -2.27
CA ARG A 75 -0.90 -2.44 -3.44
C ARG A 75 -1.54 -1.88 -4.71
N LEU A 76 -2.83 -2.16 -4.93
CA LEU A 76 -3.58 -1.60 -6.06
C LEU A 76 -3.69 -0.08 -5.99
N ALA A 77 -3.99 0.48 -4.81
CA ALA A 77 -4.06 1.92 -4.63
C ALA A 77 -2.72 2.62 -4.90
N THR A 78 -1.61 2.04 -4.41
CA THR A 78 -0.26 2.53 -4.70
C THR A 78 0.06 2.42 -6.19
N ALA A 79 -0.27 1.30 -6.83
CA ALA A 79 -0.04 1.09 -8.26
C ALA A 79 -0.78 2.13 -9.13
N GLU A 80 -2.06 2.42 -8.83
CA GLU A 80 -2.82 3.44 -9.55
C GLU A 80 -2.27 4.85 -9.30
N THR A 81 -1.78 5.13 -8.10
CA THR A 81 -1.12 6.41 -7.79
C THR A 81 0.16 6.59 -8.60
N ILE A 82 1.03 5.57 -8.62
CA ILE A 82 2.27 5.58 -9.42
C ILE A 82 1.94 5.71 -10.91
N ARG A 83 0.91 5.01 -11.39
CA ARG A 83 0.45 5.08 -12.78
C ARG A 83 -0.02 6.49 -13.15
N GLY A 84 -0.76 7.15 -12.27
CA GLY A 84 -1.18 8.54 -12.44
C GLY A 84 0.01 9.49 -12.58
N LEU A 85 0.98 9.38 -11.66
CA LEU A 85 2.21 10.18 -11.69
C LEU A 85 3.04 9.91 -12.96
N ALA A 86 3.17 8.65 -13.38
CA ALA A 86 3.89 8.27 -14.59
C ALA A 86 3.25 8.88 -15.84
N ARG A 87 1.91 8.86 -15.92
CA ARG A 87 1.15 9.47 -17.01
C ARG A 87 1.32 10.99 -17.05
N GLU A 88 1.27 11.66 -15.90
CA GLU A 88 1.49 13.10 -15.81
C GLU A 88 2.91 13.48 -16.24
N MET A 89 3.91 12.75 -15.74
CA MET A 89 5.30 12.96 -16.12
C MET A 89 5.52 12.76 -17.62
N ARG A 90 4.96 11.68 -18.19
CA ARG A 90 5.00 11.43 -19.63
C ARG A 90 4.34 12.55 -20.44
N ALA A 91 3.19 13.05 -19.99
CA ALA A 91 2.50 14.16 -20.66
C ALA A 91 3.38 15.42 -20.71
N ASN A 92 4.05 15.74 -19.59
CA ASN A 92 4.98 16.87 -19.51
C ASN A 92 6.19 16.68 -20.45
N LEU A 93 6.79 15.49 -20.50
CA LEU A 93 7.91 15.19 -21.41
C LEU A 93 7.46 15.25 -22.88
N MET A 94 6.28 14.73 -23.20
CA MET A 94 5.72 14.77 -24.55
C MET A 94 5.38 16.19 -25.02
N ALA A 95 5.08 17.11 -24.10
CA ALA A 95 4.89 18.52 -24.45
C ALA A 95 6.18 19.18 -24.98
N ILE A 96 7.35 18.72 -24.52
CA ILE A 96 8.65 19.17 -25.05
C ILE A 96 8.85 18.63 -26.47
N VAL A 97 8.61 17.34 -26.67
CA VAL A 97 8.89 16.63 -27.94
C VAL A 97 7.92 17.03 -29.06
N LYS A 98 6.66 17.36 -28.73
CA LYS A 98 5.60 17.61 -29.74
C LYS A 98 5.52 19.06 -30.23
N ASN A 99 6.21 20.01 -29.62
CA ASN A 99 6.22 21.39 -30.11
C ASN A 99 7.14 21.51 -31.33
N TYR A 100 6.66 22.20 -32.37
CA TYR A 100 7.45 22.49 -33.57
C TYR A 100 7.47 24.00 -33.86
N PRO A 101 8.65 24.66 -33.87
CA PRO A 101 9.98 24.08 -33.62
C PRO A 101 10.14 23.59 -32.17
N PRO A 102 10.98 22.55 -31.93
CA PRO A 102 11.25 22.05 -30.59
C PRO A 102 11.83 23.17 -29.72
N PHE A 103 11.54 23.12 -28.41
CA PHE A 103 12.04 24.15 -27.51
C PHE A 103 13.57 24.15 -27.49
N PRO A 104 14.22 25.32 -27.60
CA PRO A 104 15.65 25.39 -27.41
C PRO A 104 16.01 24.90 -26.00
N LEU A 105 17.20 24.32 -25.86
CA LEU A 105 17.69 23.75 -24.59
C LEU A 105 17.62 24.77 -23.43
N GLU A 106 17.87 26.05 -23.74
CA GLU A 106 17.86 27.16 -22.78
C GLU A 106 16.47 27.81 -22.58
N SER A 107 15.41 27.25 -23.17
CA SER A 107 14.06 27.76 -22.96
C SER A 107 13.62 27.56 -21.50
N GLN A 108 13.15 28.63 -20.86
CA GLN A 108 12.53 28.54 -19.54
C GLN A 108 11.35 27.58 -19.51
N GLU A 109 10.60 27.46 -20.62
CA GLU A 109 9.47 26.53 -20.71
C GLU A 109 9.92 25.07 -20.65
N ARG A 110 10.99 24.72 -21.39
CA ARG A 110 11.61 23.39 -21.36
C ARG A 110 12.11 23.04 -19.97
N GLN A 111 12.85 23.97 -19.35
CA GLN A 111 13.38 23.80 -17.99
C GLN A 111 12.25 23.54 -16.98
N ARG A 112 11.16 24.31 -17.05
CA ARG A 112 9.99 24.11 -16.19
C ARG A 112 9.37 22.72 -16.34
N TYR A 113 9.20 22.21 -17.56
CA TYR A 113 8.68 20.85 -17.76
C TYR A 113 9.62 19.77 -17.21
N LEU A 114 10.93 19.94 -17.38
CA LEU A 114 11.92 19.01 -16.85
C LEU A 114 11.98 19.04 -15.33
N GLU A 115 11.90 20.20 -14.70
CA GLU A 115 11.82 20.34 -13.24
C GLU A 115 10.57 19.66 -12.67
N LEU A 116 9.42 19.83 -13.32
CA LEU A 116 8.18 19.14 -12.96
C LEU A 116 8.34 17.62 -13.06
N ALA A 117 8.95 17.12 -14.13
CA ALA A 117 9.24 15.70 -14.29
C ALA A 117 10.17 15.17 -13.18
N VAL A 118 11.22 15.91 -12.82
CA VAL A 118 12.11 15.53 -11.70
C VAL A 118 11.35 15.50 -10.37
N GLY A 119 10.43 16.44 -10.15
CA GLY A 119 9.56 16.46 -8.96
C GLY A 119 8.66 15.23 -8.89
N LEU A 120 7.99 14.88 -9.99
CA LEU A 120 7.13 13.69 -10.08
C LEU A 120 7.91 12.40 -9.91
N ARG A 121 9.12 12.30 -10.46
CA ARG A 121 10.03 11.15 -10.26
C ARG A 121 10.30 10.91 -8.78
N LYS A 122 10.63 11.97 -8.02
CA LYS A 122 10.87 11.86 -6.57
C LYS A 122 9.62 11.41 -5.81
N GLN A 123 8.43 11.84 -6.23
CA GLN A 123 7.17 11.38 -5.63
C GLN A 123 6.93 9.88 -5.89
N MET A 124 7.18 9.43 -7.13
CA MET A 124 7.11 8.00 -7.47
C MET A 124 8.12 7.17 -6.67
N GLU A 125 9.36 7.65 -6.53
CA GLU A 125 10.39 7.01 -5.70
C GLU A 125 9.95 6.91 -4.23
N ALA A 126 9.38 7.99 -3.67
CA ALA A 126 8.90 8.00 -2.29
C ALA A 126 7.77 6.98 -2.03
N LEU A 127 6.92 6.72 -3.02
CA LEU A 127 5.87 5.69 -2.93
C LEU A 127 6.40 4.26 -3.10
N THR A 128 7.62 4.11 -3.62
CA THR A 128 8.23 2.81 -3.94
C THR A 128 9.30 2.38 -2.92
N VAL A 129 9.65 3.25 -1.95
CA VAL A 129 10.62 2.94 -0.89
C VAL A 129 9.87 2.61 0.41
N PRO A 130 10.07 1.43 1.04
CA PRO A 130 11.14 0.47 0.81
C PRO A 130 10.97 -0.36 -0.47
N PRO A 131 12.08 -0.77 -1.13
CA PRO A 131 12.03 -1.56 -2.34
C PRO A 131 11.05 -2.73 -2.17
N PRO A 132 10.25 -3.04 -3.19
CA PRO A 132 9.24 -4.08 -3.06
C PRO A 132 9.95 -5.42 -2.83
N ASP A 133 10.00 -5.86 -1.57
CA ASP A 133 10.11 -7.29 -1.27
C ASP A 133 8.97 -8.00 -2.01
N LYS A 134 9.25 -9.23 -2.49
CA LYS A 134 8.39 -10.07 -3.34
C LYS A 134 6.88 -9.78 -3.15
N GLY A 135 6.32 -8.84 -3.92
CA GLY A 135 4.90 -8.49 -3.85
C GLY A 135 4.52 -7.01 -3.84
N GLY A 136 5.45 -6.06 -3.88
CA GLY A 136 5.08 -4.66 -4.15
C GLY A 136 4.77 -4.40 -5.65
N PRO A 137 4.22 -3.22 -5.99
CA PRO A 137 3.88 -2.87 -7.36
C PRO A 137 5.14 -2.90 -8.25
N PRO A 138 4.99 -3.18 -9.56
CA PRO A 138 6.11 -3.17 -10.48
C PRO A 138 6.79 -1.79 -10.47
N SER A 139 8.11 -1.82 -10.43
CA SER A 139 8.95 -0.63 -10.51
C SER A 139 9.54 -0.49 -11.92
N LEU A 140 10.17 0.65 -12.18
CA LEU A 140 10.90 0.87 -13.42
C LEU A 140 12.00 -0.18 -13.58
N SER A 141 12.25 -0.60 -14.82
CA SER A 141 13.45 -1.37 -15.14
C SER A 141 14.70 -0.56 -14.79
N ALA A 142 15.83 -1.23 -14.54
CA ALA A 142 17.09 -0.54 -14.26
C ALA A 142 17.44 0.50 -15.35
N ASP A 143 17.19 0.15 -16.62
CA ASP A 143 17.39 1.05 -17.75
C ASP A 143 16.42 2.24 -17.74
N GLY A 144 15.14 2.00 -17.45
CA GLY A 144 14.14 3.06 -17.32
C GLY A 144 14.44 4.01 -16.15
N GLN A 145 14.91 3.46 -15.03
CA GLN A 145 15.36 4.21 -13.87
C GLN A 145 16.59 5.08 -14.22
N ALA A 146 17.55 4.53 -14.98
CA ALA A 146 18.73 5.26 -15.42
C ALA A 146 18.38 6.42 -16.35
N LEU A 147 17.47 6.20 -17.32
CA LEU A 147 16.98 7.24 -18.22
C LEU A 147 16.29 8.36 -17.45
N LEU A 148 15.41 8.03 -16.51
CA LEU A 148 14.71 9.02 -15.70
C LEU A 148 15.64 9.75 -14.74
N SER A 149 16.64 9.07 -14.19
CA SER A 149 17.67 9.67 -13.32
C SER A 149 18.57 10.63 -14.09
N GLY A 150 18.83 10.32 -15.37
CA GLY A 150 19.62 11.13 -16.30
C GLY A 150 18.89 12.34 -16.88
N LEU A 151 17.58 12.50 -16.62
CA LEU A 151 16.84 13.71 -16.99
C LEU A 151 17.39 14.93 -16.24
N SER A 152 18.24 15.69 -16.92
CA SER A 152 18.74 16.99 -16.49
C SER A 152 18.09 18.09 -17.35
N PRO A 153 18.17 19.38 -16.94
CA PRO A 153 17.70 20.50 -17.75
C PRO A 153 18.32 20.55 -19.16
N GLN A 154 19.47 19.92 -19.36
CA GLN A 154 20.19 19.83 -20.63
C GLN A 154 19.96 18.51 -21.38
N ALA A 155 19.04 17.66 -20.92
CA ALA A 155 18.69 16.42 -21.61
C ALA A 155 18.25 16.70 -23.05
N SER A 156 18.72 15.89 -24.01
CA SER A 156 18.37 16.05 -25.42
C SER A 156 16.91 15.64 -25.68
N ASP A 157 16.34 16.05 -26.80
CA ASP A 157 14.98 15.65 -27.19
C ASP A 157 14.85 14.13 -27.34
N ALA A 158 15.93 13.46 -27.76
CA ALA A 158 16.00 12.01 -27.85
C ALA A 158 15.94 11.34 -26.47
N ASP A 159 16.66 11.90 -25.48
CA ASP A 159 16.63 11.39 -24.10
C ASP A 159 15.25 11.59 -23.47
N VAL A 160 14.63 12.75 -23.71
CA VAL A 160 13.27 13.07 -23.24
C VAL A 160 12.24 12.13 -23.86
N ALA A 161 12.36 11.82 -25.15
CA ALA A 161 11.50 10.86 -25.82
C ALA A 161 11.68 9.43 -25.27
N ALA A 162 12.93 8.98 -25.10
CA ALA A 162 13.23 7.67 -24.53
C ALA A 162 12.70 7.51 -23.10
N ALA A 163 12.83 8.56 -22.27
CA ALA A 163 12.26 8.58 -20.92
C ALA A 163 10.72 8.52 -20.93
N ALA A 164 10.07 9.22 -21.87
CA ALA A 164 8.63 9.16 -22.03
C ALA A 164 8.13 7.77 -22.47
N ASP A 165 8.90 7.07 -23.30
CA ASP A 165 8.60 5.69 -23.72
C ASP A 165 8.81 4.69 -22.58
N ALA A 166 9.86 4.86 -21.77
CA ALA A 166 10.06 4.06 -20.56
C ALA A 166 8.87 4.19 -19.59
N LEU A 167 8.31 5.40 -19.45
CA LEU A 167 7.11 5.63 -18.65
C LEU A 167 5.87 4.96 -19.24
N ALA A 168 5.73 4.93 -20.57
CA ALA A 168 4.65 4.18 -21.22
C ALA A 168 4.76 2.67 -20.91
N GLY A 169 5.98 2.12 -20.89
CA GLY A 169 6.24 0.75 -20.48
C GLY A 169 5.85 0.48 -19.02
N LEU A 170 6.20 1.38 -18.10
CA LEU A 170 5.79 1.30 -16.70
C LEU A 170 4.27 1.35 -16.54
N GLU A 171 3.58 2.26 -17.23
CA GLU A 171 2.11 2.36 -17.21
C GLU A 171 1.45 1.03 -17.62
N ALA A 172 1.98 0.38 -18.66
CA ALA A 172 1.48 -0.91 -19.12
C ALA A 172 1.74 -2.03 -18.09
N SER A 173 2.91 -2.04 -17.46
CA SER A 173 3.26 -2.99 -16.40
C SER A 173 2.34 -2.83 -15.17
N LEU A 174 2.11 -1.61 -14.72
CA LEU A 174 1.21 -1.31 -13.59
C LEU A 174 -0.25 -1.71 -13.90
N ALA A 175 -0.70 -1.50 -15.13
CA ALA A 175 -2.03 -1.94 -15.56
C ALA A 175 -2.13 -3.48 -15.55
N GLY A 176 -1.10 -4.18 -16.05
CA GLY A 176 -1.03 -5.64 -16.02
C GLY A 176 -1.04 -6.19 -14.59
N PHE A 177 -0.26 -5.60 -13.69
CA PHE A 177 -0.25 -5.95 -12.27
C PHE A 177 -1.63 -5.79 -11.61
N GLY A 178 -2.35 -4.71 -11.94
CA GLY A 178 -3.70 -4.51 -11.44
C GLY A 178 -4.70 -5.56 -11.93
N GLU A 179 -4.56 -6.03 -13.16
CA GLU A 179 -5.35 -7.16 -13.68
C GLU A 179 -4.97 -8.48 -13.03
N GLU A 180 -3.69 -8.71 -12.75
CA GLU A 180 -3.18 -9.92 -12.09
C GLU A 180 -3.77 -10.08 -10.67
N ILE A 181 -3.73 -9.02 -9.84
CA ILE A 181 -4.36 -9.05 -8.51
C ILE A 181 -5.88 -9.28 -8.63
N ARG A 182 -6.54 -8.64 -9.59
CA ARG A 182 -7.98 -8.85 -9.79
C ARG A 182 -8.30 -10.22 -10.38
N ALA A 183 -7.36 -10.85 -11.08
CA ALA A 183 -7.49 -12.21 -11.57
C ALA A 183 -7.29 -13.21 -10.42
N SER A 184 -6.29 -13.01 -9.55
CA SER A 184 -6.06 -13.88 -8.39
C SER A 184 -7.28 -13.96 -7.48
N TRP A 185 -7.91 -12.81 -7.19
CA TRP A 185 -9.16 -12.75 -6.43
C TRP A 185 -10.34 -13.47 -7.10
N ARG A 186 -10.33 -13.61 -8.44
CA ARG A 186 -11.36 -14.35 -9.20
C ARG A 186 -11.06 -15.84 -9.29
N SER A 187 -9.79 -16.21 -9.38
CA SER A 187 -9.33 -17.58 -9.59
C SER A 187 -9.16 -18.39 -8.30
N GLU A 188 -9.18 -17.75 -7.13
CA GLU A 188 -9.10 -18.44 -5.85
C GLU A 188 -10.50 -18.82 -5.33
N PRO A 189 -10.95 -20.09 -5.48
CA PRO A 189 -12.01 -20.65 -4.65
C PRO A 189 -11.48 -20.97 -3.24
N MET A 190 -10.79 -20.01 -2.60
CA MET A 190 -10.10 -20.18 -1.30
C MET A 190 -11.03 -20.63 -0.16
N GLY A 191 -12.33 -20.39 -0.28
CA GLY A 191 -13.33 -20.92 0.66
C GLY A 191 -13.50 -22.44 0.61
N GLN A 192 -13.25 -23.09 -0.53
CA GLN A 192 -13.46 -24.54 -0.67
C GLN A 192 -12.33 -25.37 -0.05
N ASP A 193 -11.08 -24.95 -0.21
CA ASP A 193 -9.94 -25.70 0.35
C ASP A 193 -9.82 -25.47 1.85
N ALA A 194 -10.09 -24.25 2.35
CA ALA A 194 -10.22 -24.01 3.79
C ALA A 194 -11.37 -24.83 4.38
N ALA A 195 -12.53 -24.90 3.72
CA ALA A 195 -13.65 -25.73 4.15
C ALA A 195 -13.31 -27.24 4.13
N ARG A 196 -12.55 -27.71 3.14
CA ARG A 196 -12.07 -29.11 3.09
C ARG A 196 -11.11 -29.43 4.23
N GLN A 197 -10.12 -28.57 4.48
CA GLN A 197 -9.18 -28.74 5.59
C GLN A 197 -9.88 -28.74 6.94
N LEU A 198 -10.87 -27.86 7.13
CA LEU A 198 -11.71 -27.84 8.32
C LEU A 198 -12.54 -29.11 8.47
N SER A 199 -13.16 -29.59 7.37
CA SER A 199 -13.94 -30.82 7.41
C SER A 199 -13.07 -32.04 7.79
N ALA A 200 -11.82 -32.08 7.32
CA ALA A 200 -10.86 -33.12 7.67
C ALA A 200 -10.41 -33.02 9.14
N ALA A 201 -10.03 -31.83 9.60
CA ALA A 201 -9.62 -31.62 11.00
C ALA A 201 -10.74 -31.91 12.00
N THR A 202 -11.98 -31.56 11.64
CA THR A 202 -13.17 -31.84 12.48
C THR A 202 -13.46 -33.34 12.52
N ALA A 203 -13.31 -34.04 11.39
CA ALA A 203 -13.46 -35.49 11.33
C ALA A 203 -12.41 -36.23 12.18
N GLU A 204 -11.15 -35.77 12.20
CA GLU A 204 -10.10 -36.33 13.04
C GLU A 204 -10.37 -36.14 14.55
N GLN A 205 -10.86 -34.95 14.94
CA GLN A 205 -11.23 -34.69 16.34
C GLN A 205 -12.41 -35.56 16.81
N LEU A 206 -13.41 -35.76 15.95
CA LEU A 206 -14.52 -36.68 16.22
C LEU A 206 -14.05 -38.14 16.32
N ALA A 207 -13.13 -38.57 15.44
CA ALA A 207 -12.55 -39.89 15.51
C ALA A 207 -11.78 -40.12 16.82
N ALA A 208 -10.99 -39.14 17.27
CA ALA A 208 -10.24 -39.19 18.53
C ALA A 208 -11.14 -39.26 19.78
N LEU A 209 -12.29 -38.58 19.76
CA LEU A 209 -13.29 -38.65 20.84
C LEU A 209 -14.03 -40.00 20.87
N SER A 210 -14.27 -40.61 19.70
CA SER A 210 -14.97 -41.91 19.61
C SER A 210 -14.12 -43.09 20.08
N GLY A 211 -12.78 -43.00 19.99
CA GLY A 211 -11.84 -44.02 20.47
C GLY A 211 -11.74 -44.17 21.99
N GLY A 212 -12.31 -43.23 22.78
CA GLY A 212 -12.18 -43.21 24.24
C GLY A 212 -13.30 -43.89 25.04
N LEU A 213 -14.42 -44.29 24.41
CA LEU A 213 -15.60 -44.82 25.11
C LEU A 213 -15.74 -46.35 25.10
N GLY A 214 -14.75 -47.10 24.59
CA GLY A 214 -14.85 -48.56 24.39
C GLY A 214 -14.04 -49.47 25.34
N ALA A 215 -13.20 -48.93 26.23
CA ALA A 215 -12.21 -49.73 26.96
C ALA A 215 -12.51 -49.97 28.46
N THR A 216 -13.77 -49.88 28.90
CA THR A 216 -14.14 -50.33 30.25
C THR A 216 -14.56 -51.79 30.24
N ALA A 217 -13.66 -52.63 30.78
CA ALA A 217 -13.95 -53.84 31.54
C ALA A 217 -14.71 -54.99 30.82
N ARG A 218 -13.92 -55.93 30.26
CA ARG A 218 -14.22 -57.37 30.41
C ARG A 218 -13.14 -58.02 31.26
N ILE A 219 -13.25 -57.82 32.57
CA ILE A 219 -12.69 -58.76 33.54
C ILE A 219 -13.85 -59.68 33.92
N ARG A 220 -13.83 -60.90 33.38
CA ARG A 220 -14.63 -62.06 33.79
C ARG A 220 -13.57 -63.16 33.86
N GLY A 221 -13.17 -63.64 35.04
CA GLY A 221 -14.03 -64.32 36.00
C GLY A 221 -13.96 -65.79 35.65
#